data_AF-A0A7Z9XEH8-F1
#
_entry.id   AF-A0A7Z9XEH8-F1
#
_cell.length_a   1.000
_cell.length_b   1.000
_cell.length_c   1.000
_cell.angle_alpha   90.00
_cell.angle_beta   90.00
_cell.angle_gamma   90.00
#
_symmetry.space_group_name_H-M   'P 1'
#
loop_
_entity.id
_entity.type
_entity.pdbx_description
1 polymer ?
#
loop_
_entity_poly.entity_id
_entity_poly.type
_entity_poly.pdbx_seq_one_letter_code
_entity_poly.pdbx_strand_id
1 'polypeptide(L)'
;GKFDIQKEVIDICPTGCMMWDGNTLKINTPECNRCMHCINVMPRALRPGLDKGCSILAGAKAPILDGAQMATLIVPFIKVEAPYDEIKETVVEPIWDWWMEEGKNRERLGELIKRQGMQKLLEVTGFKAIPQMVQEPRSNPYVFWKEEEVPGGWKRDINEFRKYHQR
;
A
#
# COMPACT_ATOMS: atom_id res chain seq x y z
N GLY A 1 15.93 33.31 -10.29
CA GLY A 1 16.15 34.41 -9.34
C GLY A 1 17.11 33.97 -8.27
N LYS A 2 17.29 34.76 -7.19
CA LYS A 2 17.94 34.26 -5.97
C LYS A 2 17.03 33.19 -5.34
N PHE A 3 17.62 32.17 -4.72
CA PHE A 3 16.90 31.12 -3.99
C PHE A 3 15.97 31.72 -2.93
N ASP A 4 14.72 31.29 -2.95
CA ASP A 4 13.68 31.63 -1.98
C ASP A 4 13.19 30.35 -1.30
N ILE A 5 13.70 30.07 -0.09
CA ILE A 5 13.37 28.85 0.65
C ILE A 5 11.87 28.73 0.94
N GLN A 6 11.17 29.85 1.13
CA GLN A 6 9.74 29.83 1.40
C GLN A 6 9.00 29.28 0.17
N LYS A 7 9.25 29.89 -0.99
CA LYS A 7 8.57 29.53 -2.25
C LYS A 7 9.03 28.21 -2.85
N GLU A 8 10.30 27.86 -2.72
CA GLU A 8 10.88 26.71 -3.42
C GLU A 8 10.92 25.43 -2.57
N VAL A 9 10.74 25.54 -1.24
CA VAL A 9 10.77 24.38 -0.32
C VAL A 9 9.54 24.30 0.58
N ILE A 10 9.27 25.35 1.36
CA ILE A 10 8.23 25.30 2.41
C ILE A 10 6.84 25.20 1.79
N ASP A 11 6.51 26.10 0.84
CA ASP A 11 5.20 26.19 0.19
C ASP A 11 4.92 25.02 -0.76
N ILE A 12 5.95 24.26 -1.16
CA ILE A 12 5.85 23.12 -2.09
C ILE A 12 5.80 21.78 -1.32
N CYS A 13 6.12 21.76 -0.02
CA CYS A 13 6.06 20.53 0.77
C CYS A 13 4.64 19.96 0.75
N PRO A 14 4.43 18.72 0.24
CA PRO A 14 3.08 18.21 -0.01
C PRO A 14 2.25 18.00 1.26
N THR A 15 2.91 17.87 2.42
CA THR A 15 2.23 17.72 3.72
C THR A 15 2.27 18.99 4.57
N GLY A 16 2.90 20.07 4.11
CA GLY A 16 3.05 21.30 4.89
C GLY A 16 3.80 21.13 6.21
N CYS A 17 4.60 20.06 6.37
CA CYS A 17 5.24 19.71 7.64
C CYS A 17 6.52 20.51 7.96
N MET A 18 6.85 21.54 7.18
CA MET A 18 8.10 22.31 7.30
C MET A 18 7.82 23.76 7.72
N MET A 19 8.74 24.35 8.48
CA MET A 19 8.68 25.76 8.90
C MET A 19 10.07 26.38 8.83
N TRP A 20 10.13 27.62 8.35
CA TRP A 20 11.34 28.45 8.31
C TRP A 20 11.08 29.80 8.97
N ASP A 21 11.91 30.19 9.94
CA ASP A 21 11.76 31.46 10.68
C ASP A 21 12.72 32.57 10.23
N GLY A 22 13.48 32.35 9.15
CA GLY A 22 14.55 33.24 8.69
C GLY A 22 15.95 32.81 9.12
N ASN A 23 16.07 31.89 10.09
CA ASN A 23 17.35 31.40 10.60
C ASN A 23 17.38 29.87 10.78
N THR A 24 16.29 29.26 11.24
CA THR A 24 16.19 27.83 11.57
C THR A 24 15.09 27.15 10.77
N LEU A 25 15.44 26.00 10.17
CA LEU A 25 14.51 25.12 9.47
C LEU A 25 14.06 24.02 10.44
N LYS A 26 12.74 23.88 10.60
CA LYS A 26 12.12 22.81 11.41
C LYS A 26 11.27 21.92 10.50
N ILE A 27 11.29 20.62 10.77
CA ILE A 27 10.52 19.61 10.04
C ILE A 27 9.78 18.74 11.06
N ASN A 28 8.46 18.65 10.93
CA ASN A 28 7.63 17.71 11.67
C ASN A 28 7.69 16.33 10.99
N THR A 29 8.75 15.57 11.27
CA THR A 29 9.03 14.27 10.62
C THR A 29 7.88 13.25 10.65
N PRO A 30 7.09 13.11 11.74
CA PRO A 30 5.89 12.27 11.74
C PRO A 30 4.91 12.57 10.59
N GLU A 31 4.78 13.84 10.20
CA GLU A 31 3.92 14.30 9.10
C GLU A 31 4.64 14.36 7.74
N CYS A 32 5.88 13.87 7.65
CA CYS A 32 6.62 13.81 6.40
C CYS A 32 6.32 12.52 5.64
N ASN A 33 5.86 12.64 4.39
CA ASN A 33 5.62 11.51 3.50
C ASN A 33 6.87 11.05 2.72
N ARG A 34 8.05 11.61 3.02
CA ARG A 34 9.36 11.24 2.43
C ARG A 34 9.41 11.38 0.89
N CYS A 35 8.74 12.39 0.33
CA CYS A 35 8.71 12.67 -1.12
C CYS A 35 10.05 13.13 -1.75
N MET A 36 11.11 13.30 -0.96
CA MET A 36 12.45 13.74 -1.36
C MET A 36 12.60 15.20 -1.83
N HIS A 37 11.52 15.96 -2.03
CA HIS A 37 11.58 17.34 -2.56
C HIS A 37 12.61 18.24 -1.86
N CYS A 38 12.50 18.40 -0.53
CA CYS A 38 13.38 19.29 0.22
C CYS A 38 14.86 18.84 0.20
N ILE A 39 15.13 17.53 0.18
CA ILE A 39 16.48 16.97 0.05
C ILE A 39 17.03 17.24 -1.36
N ASN A 40 16.20 17.09 -2.40
CA ASN A 40 16.62 17.34 -3.78
C ASN A 40 16.99 18.81 -4.00
N VAL A 41 16.25 19.75 -3.39
CA VAL A 41 16.54 21.19 -3.49
C VAL A 41 17.75 21.59 -2.63
N MET A 42 17.91 21.03 -1.44
CA MET A 42 18.99 21.40 -0.49
C MET A 42 19.85 20.20 -0.05
N PRO A 43 20.52 19.48 -0.98
CA PRO A 43 21.19 18.20 -0.68
C PRO A 43 22.42 18.32 0.23
N ARG A 44 22.99 19.54 0.34
CA ARG A 44 24.11 19.81 1.24
C ARG A 44 23.68 20.12 2.68
N ALA A 45 22.40 20.44 2.89
CA ALA A 45 21.84 20.79 4.20
C ALA A 45 20.96 19.67 4.77
N LEU A 46 20.17 19.00 3.93
CA LEU A 46 19.24 17.94 4.34
C LEU A 46 19.73 16.58 3.83
N ARG A 47 19.55 15.55 4.64
CA ARG A 47 19.94 14.16 4.33
C ARG A 47 18.84 13.19 4.74
N PRO A 48 18.76 12.01 4.10
CA PRO A 48 17.91 10.92 4.57
C PRO A 48 18.24 10.52 6.02
N GLY A 49 17.25 9.97 6.71
CA GLY A 49 17.42 9.43 8.05
C GLY A 49 18.43 8.27 8.11
N LEU A 50 18.87 7.95 9.34
CA LEU A 50 19.83 6.88 9.59
C LEU A 50 19.16 5.50 9.65
N ASP A 51 17.89 5.44 10.06
CA ASP A 51 17.09 4.22 10.02
C ASP A 51 16.60 3.95 8.59
N LYS A 52 17.29 3.03 7.91
CA LYS A 52 17.10 2.75 6.47
C LYS A 52 16.41 1.41 6.24
N GLY A 53 15.76 1.33 5.09
CA GLY A 53 15.02 0.18 4.57
C GLY A 53 14.43 0.55 3.20
N CYS A 54 13.50 -0.26 2.70
CA CYS A 54 12.75 0.07 1.48
C CYS A 54 11.26 -0.20 1.64
N SER A 55 10.47 0.35 0.71
CA SER A 55 9.08 -0.05 0.52
C SER A 55 9.01 -1.04 -0.64
N ILE A 56 8.12 -2.02 -0.57
CA ILE A 56 7.87 -2.94 -1.68
C ILE A 56 6.50 -2.64 -2.28
N LEU A 57 6.47 -2.50 -3.60
CA LEU A 57 5.28 -2.29 -4.38
C LEU A 57 5.16 -3.40 -5.44
N ALA A 58 3.94 -3.88 -5.70
CA ALA A 58 3.68 -4.99 -6.62
C ALA A 58 2.66 -4.64 -7.70
N GLY A 59 2.71 -5.37 -8.83
CA GLY A 59 1.67 -5.33 -9.86
C GLY A 59 1.92 -4.39 -11.05
N ALA A 60 3.03 -3.68 -11.12
CA ALA A 60 3.31 -2.81 -12.26
C ALA A 60 3.34 -3.57 -13.60
N LYS A 61 2.67 -3.03 -14.62
CA LYS A 61 2.68 -3.60 -15.98
C LYS A 61 2.34 -2.56 -17.05
N ALA A 62 2.79 -2.85 -18.26
CA ALA A 62 2.38 -2.17 -19.48
C ALA A 62 0.89 -2.47 -19.82
N PRO A 63 0.30 -1.79 -20.82
CA PRO A 63 -1.14 -1.85 -21.08
C PRO A 63 -1.75 -3.24 -21.29
N ILE A 64 -1.11 -4.13 -22.05
CA ILE A 64 -1.71 -5.43 -22.43
C ILE A 64 -1.80 -6.36 -21.21
N LEU A 65 -2.94 -6.99 -20.88
CA LEU A 65 -4.26 -6.88 -21.52
C LEU A 65 -5.16 -5.86 -20.80
N ASP A 66 -5.27 -5.94 -19.45
CA ASP A 66 -6.27 -5.20 -18.65
C ASP A 66 -5.81 -3.80 -18.18
N GLY A 67 -5.17 -3.08 -19.09
CA GLY A 67 -4.68 -1.72 -18.88
C GLY A 67 -3.33 -1.63 -18.17
N ALA A 68 -2.74 -0.44 -18.26
CA ALA A 68 -1.48 -0.14 -17.61
C ALA A 68 -1.68 -0.03 -16.10
N GLN A 69 -0.69 -0.47 -15.34
CA GLN A 69 -0.70 -0.38 -13.89
C GLN A 69 0.65 0.13 -13.41
N MET A 70 0.64 1.11 -12.51
CA MET A 70 1.75 1.33 -11.60
C MET A 70 1.64 0.35 -10.43
N ALA A 71 2.75 0.14 -9.73
CA ALA A 71 2.77 -0.76 -8.59
C ALA A 71 1.93 -0.21 -7.43
N THR A 72 1.32 -1.10 -6.66
CA THR A 72 0.59 -0.78 -5.42
C THR A 72 1.45 -1.13 -4.21
N LEU A 73 1.42 -0.31 -3.16
CA LEU A 73 2.19 -0.53 -1.93
C LEU A 73 1.71 -1.79 -1.20
N ILE A 74 2.61 -2.74 -0.98
CA ILE A 74 2.32 -3.98 -0.23
C ILE A 74 3.06 -4.02 1.12
N VAL A 75 4.27 -3.45 1.18
CA VAL A 75 5.07 -3.37 2.41
C VAL A 75 5.57 -1.94 2.55
N PRO A 76 5.10 -1.16 3.55
CA PRO A 76 5.54 0.22 3.74
C PRO A 76 7.03 0.33 4.08
N PHE A 77 7.56 -0.62 4.85
CA PHE A 77 8.95 -0.61 5.28
C PHE A 77 9.42 -2.04 5.57
N ILE A 78 10.57 -2.40 5.03
CA ILE A 78 11.30 -3.65 5.31
C ILE A 78 12.80 -3.34 5.37
N LYS A 79 13.54 -4.11 6.19
CA LYS A 79 14.99 -3.97 6.27
C LYS A 79 15.65 -4.56 5.02
N VAL A 80 16.74 -3.92 4.59
CA VAL A 80 17.49 -4.31 3.40
C VAL A 80 18.89 -4.70 3.85
N GLU A 81 19.00 -5.89 4.41
CA GLU A 81 20.23 -6.42 4.98
C GLU A 81 20.55 -7.76 4.32
N ALA A 82 21.79 -7.94 3.87
CA ALA A 82 22.21 -9.21 3.27
C ALA A 82 22.11 -10.34 4.30
N PRO A 83 21.60 -11.53 3.94
CA PRO A 83 21.33 -12.03 2.57
C PRO A 83 19.90 -11.77 2.03
N TYR A 84 19.15 -10.83 2.63
CA TYR A 84 17.81 -10.39 2.21
C TYR A 84 16.71 -11.44 2.38
N ASP A 85 16.88 -12.36 3.31
CA ASP A 85 15.93 -13.48 3.52
C ASP A 85 14.53 -12.98 3.88
N GLU A 86 14.39 -11.91 4.67
CA GLU A 86 13.08 -11.31 4.96
C GLU A 86 12.32 -10.93 3.68
N ILE A 87 13.00 -10.31 2.71
CA ILE A 87 12.39 -9.92 1.43
C ILE A 87 12.07 -11.16 0.59
N LYS A 88 12.98 -12.13 0.53
CA LYS A 88 12.81 -13.34 -0.28
C LYS A 88 11.67 -14.20 0.24
N GLU A 89 11.71 -14.56 1.51
CA GLU A 89 10.84 -15.56 2.13
C GLU A 89 9.46 -15.00 2.50
N THR A 90 9.35 -13.72 2.88
CA THR A 90 8.05 -13.14 3.30
C THR A 90 7.32 -12.41 2.18
N VAL A 91 8.00 -12.07 1.08
CA VAL A 91 7.42 -11.29 -0.02
C VAL A 91 7.53 -12.02 -1.35
N VAL A 92 8.74 -12.36 -1.80
CA VAL A 92 8.93 -12.87 -3.17
C VAL A 92 8.37 -14.29 -3.32
N GLU A 93 8.79 -15.21 -2.47
CA GLU A 93 8.43 -16.63 -2.54
C GLU A 93 6.91 -16.86 -2.36
N PRO A 94 6.22 -16.28 -1.36
CA PRO A 94 4.77 -16.48 -1.21
C PRO A 94 3.96 -15.89 -2.37
N ILE A 95 4.42 -14.77 -2.95
CA ILE A 95 3.80 -14.18 -4.14
C ILE A 95 3.99 -15.10 -5.35
N TRP A 96 5.16 -15.70 -5.51
CA TRP A 96 5.43 -16.65 -6.59
C TRP A 96 4.62 -17.94 -6.44
N ASP A 97 4.61 -18.55 -5.26
CA ASP A 97 3.83 -19.78 -5.01
C ASP A 97 2.35 -19.56 -5.34
N TRP A 98 1.79 -18.43 -4.91
CA TRP A 98 0.43 -18.05 -5.24
C TRP A 98 0.23 -17.77 -6.74
N TRP A 99 1.07 -16.93 -7.36
CA TRP A 99 0.91 -16.53 -8.76
C TRP A 99 1.17 -17.69 -9.74
N MET A 100 2.05 -18.62 -9.39
CA MET A 100 2.35 -19.79 -10.21
C MET A 100 1.21 -20.80 -10.24
N GLU A 101 0.47 -20.94 -9.14
CA GLU A 101 -0.68 -21.84 -9.05
C GLU A 101 -1.96 -21.19 -9.59
N GLU A 102 -2.22 -19.93 -9.21
CA GLU A 102 -3.50 -19.26 -9.48
C GLU A 102 -3.48 -18.38 -10.74
N GLY A 103 -2.30 -18.12 -11.28
CA GLY A 103 -2.10 -17.31 -12.48
C GLY A 103 -2.63 -18.00 -13.73
N LYS A 104 -3.48 -17.31 -14.49
CA LYS A 104 -3.92 -17.81 -15.80
C LYS A 104 -2.77 -17.73 -16.81
N ASN A 105 -2.92 -18.45 -17.92
CA ASN A 105 -1.96 -18.38 -19.01
C ASN A 105 -1.70 -16.93 -19.45
N ARG A 106 -0.44 -16.49 -19.33
CA ARG A 106 0.05 -15.13 -19.65
C ARG A 106 -0.57 -14.00 -18.83
N GLU A 107 -1.16 -14.29 -17.68
CA GLU A 107 -1.68 -13.29 -16.75
C GLU A 107 -0.55 -12.72 -15.88
N ARG A 108 -0.42 -11.39 -15.85
CA ARG A 108 0.58 -10.72 -15.01
C ARG A 108 0.11 -10.66 -13.56
N LEU A 109 1.04 -10.57 -12.61
CA LEU A 109 0.72 -10.43 -11.18
C LEU A 109 -0.30 -9.31 -10.91
N GLY A 110 -0.16 -8.15 -11.55
CA GLY A 110 -1.11 -7.04 -11.39
C GLY A 110 -2.54 -7.34 -11.88
N GLU A 111 -2.69 -8.24 -12.86
CA GLU A 111 -4.00 -8.71 -13.34
C GLU A 111 -4.59 -9.74 -12.39
N LEU A 112 -3.75 -10.65 -11.86
CA LEU A 112 -4.16 -11.58 -10.80
C LEU A 112 -4.66 -10.82 -9.56
N ILE A 113 -3.94 -9.78 -9.11
CA ILE A 113 -4.35 -8.92 -7.99
C ILE A 113 -5.69 -8.23 -8.28
N LYS A 114 -5.92 -7.74 -9.50
CA LYS A 114 -7.23 -7.18 -9.89
C LYS A 114 -8.34 -8.22 -9.84
N ARG A 115 -8.06 -9.45 -10.27
CA ARG A 115 -9.06 -10.52 -10.39
C ARG A 115 -9.43 -11.15 -9.04
N GLN A 116 -8.45 -11.46 -8.19
CA GLN A 116 -8.66 -12.11 -6.90
C GLN A 116 -8.71 -11.13 -5.72
N GLY A 117 -8.31 -9.88 -5.93
CA GLY A 117 -8.33 -8.83 -4.93
C GLY A 117 -7.03 -8.72 -4.12
N MET A 118 -6.75 -7.51 -3.65
CA MET A 118 -5.61 -7.20 -2.78
C MET A 118 -5.64 -8.02 -1.48
N GLN A 119 -6.84 -8.32 -0.97
CA GLN A 119 -7.00 -9.13 0.23
C GLN A 119 -6.35 -10.50 0.08
N LYS A 120 -6.47 -11.13 -1.10
CA LYS A 120 -5.86 -12.45 -1.32
C LYS A 120 -4.33 -12.38 -1.30
N LEU A 121 -3.75 -11.33 -1.89
CA LEU A 121 -2.32 -11.06 -1.81
C LEU A 121 -1.86 -10.93 -0.35
N LEU A 122 -2.58 -10.17 0.47
CA LEU A 122 -2.26 -9.99 1.89
C LEU A 122 -2.38 -11.28 2.68
N GLU A 123 -3.34 -12.14 2.36
CA GLU A 123 -3.49 -13.46 2.99
C GLU A 123 -2.29 -14.36 2.71
N VAL A 124 -1.84 -14.45 1.45
CA VAL A 124 -0.74 -15.36 1.08
C VAL A 124 0.61 -14.89 1.59
N THR A 125 0.82 -13.58 1.74
CA THR A 125 2.04 -13.02 2.34
C THR A 125 1.95 -12.90 3.87
N GLY A 126 0.78 -13.15 4.47
CA GLY A 126 0.54 -12.97 5.91
C GLY A 126 0.58 -11.51 6.39
N PHE A 127 0.47 -10.53 5.49
CA PHE A 127 0.51 -9.11 5.86
C PHE A 127 -0.85 -8.61 6.35
N LYS A 128 -0.82 -7.81 7.41
CA LYS A 128 -2.03 -7.14 7.92
C LYS A 128 -2.41 -5.97 7.02
N ALA A 129 -3.68 -5.87 6.67
CA ALA A 129 -4.23 -4.70 6.00
C ALA A 129 -4.07 -3.44 6.87
N ILE A 130 -3.49 -2.39 6.30
CA ILE A 130 -3.23 -1.11 6.96
C ILE A 130 -3.62 0.06 6.03
N PRO A 131 -3.95 1.25 6.57
CA PRO A 131 -4.39 2.39 5.76
C PRO A 131 -3.42 2.80 4.64
N GLN A 132 -2.11 2.62 4.84
CA GLN A 132 -1.06 2.98 3.90
C GLN A 132 -1.14 2.20 2.57
N MET A 133 -1.81 1.05 2.54
CA MET A 133 -1.95 0.22 1.34
C MET A 133 -3.00 0.78 0.36
N VAL A 134 -3.82 1.74 0.77
CA VAL A 134 -4.85 2.35 -0.07
C VAL A 134 -4.70 3.86 -0.12
N GLN A 135 -5.04 4.44 -1.27
CA GLN A 135 -5.17 5.90 -1.38
C GLN A 135 -6.48 6.38 -0.74
N GLU A 136 -7.56 5.61 -0.93
CA GLU A 136 -8.86 5.86 -0.32
C GLU A 136 -9.55 4.52 0.02
N PRO A 137 -10.38 4.47 1.07
CA PRO A 137 -11.29 3.35 1.28
C PRO A 137 -12.27 3.20 0.12
N ARG A 138 -12.80 2.00 -0.06
CA ARG A 138 -13.86 1.75 -1.06
C ARG A 138 -15.08 2.64 -0.79
N SER A 139 -15.66 3.18 -1.87
CA SER A 139 -16.91 3.95 -1.83
C SER A 139 -18.17 3.10 -2.05
N ASN A 140 -18.01 1.89 -2.60
CA ASN A 140 -19.13 0.99 -2.89
C ASN A 140 -19.34 -0.02 -1.74
N PRO A 141 -20.60 -0.37 -1.40
CA PRO A 141 -20.93 -1.15 -0.21
C PRO A 141 -20.85 -2.68 -0.39
N TYR A 142 -20.28 -3.19 -1.49
CA TYR A 142 -20.21 -4.63 -1.79
C TYR A 142 -19.11 -5.36 -1.00
N VAL A 143 -19.20 -5.31 0.33
CA VAL A 143 -18.23 -5.90 1.26
C VAL A 143 -18.46 -7.40 1.38
N PHE A 144 -17.41 -8.17 1.10
CA PHE A 144 -17.40 -9.60 1.36
C PHE A 144 -16.95 -9.83 2.81
N TRP A 145 -17.63 -10.76 3.48
CA TRP A 145 -17.26 -11.29 4.78
C TRP A 145 -16.94 -12.77 4.62
N LYS A 146 -16.06 -13.30 5.47
CA LYS A 146 -15.91 -14.75 5.56
C LYS A 146 -17.03 -15.32 6.42
N GLU A 147 -17.44 -16.56 6.17
CA GLU A 147 -18.57 -17.17 6.91
C GLU A 147 -18.27 -17.23 8.41
N GLU A 148 -17.03 -17.54 8.77
CA GLU A 148 -16.53 -17.60 10.15
C GLU A 148 -16.54 -16.25 10.89
N GLU A 149 -16.60 -15.13 10.17
CA GLU A 149 -16.66 -13.78 10.75
C GLU A 149 -18.09 -13.34 11.05
N VAL A 150 -19.09 -14.05 10.52
CA VAL A 150 -20.52 -13.70 10.65
C VAL A 150 -21.19 -14.61 11.67
N PRO A 151 -21.67 -14.08 12.81
CA PRO A 151 -22.36 -14.89 13.81
C PRO A 151 -23.56 -15.65 13.21
N GLY A 152 -23.55 -16.98 13.35
CA GLY A 152 -24.58 -17.88 12.82
C GLY A 152 -24.30 -18.47 11.43
N GLY A 153 -23.23 -18.05 10.74
CA GLY A 153 -22.86 -18.56 9.43
C GLY A 153 -23.92 -18.29 8.34
N TRP A 154 -23.85 -19.03 7.23
CA TRP A 154 -24.74 -18.79 6.07
C TRP A 154 -25.82 -19.86 5.88
N LYS A 155 -25.73 -20.99 6.58
CA LYS A 155 -26.76 -22.03 6.58
C LYS A 155 -28.00 -21.54 7.35
N ARG A 156 -29.02 -21.10 6.62
CA ARG A 156 -30.27 -20.56 7.17
C ARG A 156 -31.48 -21.34 6.64
N ASP A 157 -32.46 -21.57 7.52
CA ASP A 157 -33.75 -22.16 7.15
C ASP A 157 -34.80 -21.06 6.90
N ILE A 158 -35.44 -21.11 5.73
CA ILE A 158 -36.51 -20.17 5.38
C ILE A 158 -37.74 -20.34 6.29
N ASN A 159 -37.99 -21.55 6.80
CA ASN A 159 -39.14 -21.80 7.68
C ASN A 159 -39.00 -21.09 9.03
N GLU A 160 -37.79 -21.06 9.61
CA GLU A 160 -37.51 -20.29 10.84
C GLU A 160 -37.74 -18.79 10.64
N PHE A 161 -37.31 -18.25 9.50
CA PHE A 161 -37.56 -16.84 9.16
C PHE A 161 -39.06 -16.52 9.09
N ARG A 162 -39.85 -17.42 8.50
CA ARG A 162 -41.30 -17.23 8.27
C ARG A 162 -42.16 -17.32 9.53
N LYS A 163 -41.66 -17.87 10.64
CA LYS A 163 -42.38 -17.81 11.94
C LYS A 163 -42.59 -16.38 12.42
N TYR A 164 -41.70 -15.46 12.06
CA TYR A 164 -41.73 -14.06 12.48
C TYR A 164 -42.15 -13.09 11.36
N HIS A 165 -42.12 -13.53 10.10
CA HIS A 165 -42.36 -12.68 8.93
C HIS A 165 -43.42 -13.30 8.00
N GLN A 166 -44.65 -12.78 8.08
CA GLN A 166 -45.74 -13.13 7.16
C GLN A 166 -45.34 -12.84 5.71
N ARG A 167 -45.96 -13.56 4.77
CA ARG A 167 -45.62 -13.49 3.36
C ARG A 167 -46.34 -12.38 2.64
#